data_AF-A0AAE6EU43-F1
#
_entry.id   AF-A0AAE6EU43-F1
#
_cell.length_a   1.000
_cell.length_b   1.000
_cell.length_c   1.000
_cell.angle_alpha   90.00
_cell.angle_beta   90.00
_cell.angle_gamma   90.00
#
_symmetry.space_group_name_H-M   'P 1'
#
loop_
_entity.id
_entity.type
_entity.pdbx_description
1 polymer ?
#
loop_
_entity_poly.entity_id
_entity_poly.type
_entity_poly.pdbx_seq_one_letter_code
_entity_poly.pdbx_strand_id
1 'polypeptide(L)'
;MKITRNNNQEIEIKYVKVELPIRYGEEDMPKDFPLRYEVPTDESGYDWWKATIEIDTGKILEWPLGKVGKFYIKVCDEGSYFLLDESRNIIAAIEINYVPNRLLPPRDGYGDYVTFKIQANGVISNWYKNPLLTDFLD
;
A
#
# COMPACT_ATOMS: atom_id res chain seq x y z
N MET A 1 -0.43 -42.37 -12.80
CA MET A 1 -0.45 -40.94 -13.20
C MET A 1 0.63 -40.22 -12.42
N LYS A 2 1.45 -39.40 -13.08
CA LYS A 2 2.48 -38.59 -12.43
C LYS A 2 2.18 -37.13 -12.67
N ILE A 3 2.14 -36.35 -11.60
CA ILE A 3 2.44 -34.93 -11.63
C ILE A 3 3.16 -34.65 -10.32
N THR A 4 4.34 -34.04 -10.39
CA THR A 4 4.93 -33.38 -9.23
C THR A 4 5.82 -32.28 -9.75
N ARG A 5 5.47 -31.04 -9.42
CA ARG A 5 6.36 -29.88 -9.60
C ARG A 5 6.42 -29.16 -8.27
N ASN A 6 7.45 -29.46 -7.49
CA ASN A 6 7.87 -28.58 -6.40
C ASN A 6 8.81 -27.55 -7.01
N ASN A 7 8.25 -26.46 -7.55
CA ASN A 7 9.05 -25.33 -7.96
C ASN A 7 9.16 -24.37 -6.77
N ASN A 8 10.16 -24.58 -5.90
CA ASN A 8 10.64 -23.57 -4.96
C ASN A 8 11.37 -22.47 -5.74
N GLN A 9 10.62 -21.66 -6.49
CA GLN A 9 11.18 -20.52 -7.18
C GLN A 9 11.11 -19.31 -6.25
N GLU A 10 12.27 -18.82 -5.84
CA GLU A 10 12.36 -17.51 -5.21
C GLU A 10 12.09 -16.45 -6.28
N ILE A 11 11.16 -15.54 -6.00
CA ILE A 11 10.84 -14.40 -6.87
C ILE A 11 11.25 -13.15 -6.11
N GLU A 12 12.05 -12.31 -6.77
CA GLU A 12 12.50 -11.04 -6.21
C GLU A 12 11.37 -10.01 -6.30
N ILE A 13 10.95 -9.50 -5.15
CA ILE A 13 9.98 -8.41 -5.03
C ILE A 13 10.73 -7.16 -4.56
N LYS A 14 10.45 -6.02 -5.17
CA LYS A 14 11.08 -4.74 -4.83
C LYS A 14 10.10 -3.72 -4.27
N TYR A 15 8.89 -3.70 -4.81
CA TYR A 15 7.90 -2.68 -4.46
C TYR A 15 6.57 -3.30 -4.03
N VAL A 16 5.83 -2.53 -3.25
CA VAL A 16 4.40 -2.72 -3.05
C VAL A 16 3.67 -1.50 -3.60
N LYS A 17 2.74 -1.71 -4.52
CA LYS A 17 1.75 -0.69 -4.88
C LYS A 17 0.55 -0.85 -3.97
N VAL A 18 0.11 0.25 -3.39
CA VAL A 18 -1.00 0.31 -2.43
C VAL A 18 -2.06 1.25 -2.99
N GLU A 19 -3.31 0.81 -2.99
CA GLU A 19 -4.48 1.61 -3.29
C GLU A 19 -5.42 1.57 -2.08
N LEU A 20 -5.58 2.72 -1.41
CA LEU A 20 -6.39 2.85 -0.20
C LEU A 20 -7.58 3.78 -0.43
N PRO A 21 -8.77 3.43 0.08
CA PRO A 21 -9.95 4.28 -0.03
C PRO A 21 -9.88 5.48 0.93
N ILE A 22 -10.25 6.67 0.46
CA ILE A 22 -10.37 7.91 1.26
C ILE A 22 -11.85 8.17 1.51
N ARG A 23 -12.44 7.40 2.42
CA ARG A 23 -13.90 7.34 2.62
C ARG A 23 -14.51 8.60 3.20
N TYR A 24 -13.76 9.31 4.05
CA TYR A 24 -14.23 10.49 4.76
C TYR A 24 -13.66 11.79 4.18
N GLY A 25 -13.20 11.76 2.93
CA GLY A 25 -12.76 12.94 2.19
C GLY A 25 -11.63 13.69 2.90
N GLU A 26 -11.82 14.99 3.12
CA GLU A 26 -10.80 15.85 3.74
C GLU A 26 -10.52 15.57 5.22
N GLU A 27 -11.40 14.84 5.91
CA GLU A 27 -11.14 14.39 7.28
C GLU A 27 -10.06 13.30 7.34
N ASP A 28 -10.04 12.42 6.35
CA ASP A 28 -9.02 11.36 6.20
C ASP A 28 -7.70 11.93 5.68
N MET A 29 -7.80 12.76 4.64
CA MET A 29 -6.67 13.22 3.85
C MET A 29 -7.03 14.53 3.13
N PRO A 30 -6.20 15.58 3.13
CA PRO A 30 -6.46 16.81 2.35
C PRO A 30 -6.55 16.56 0.84
N LYS A 31 -7.25 17.43 0.09
CA LYS A 31 -7.37 17.29 -1.38
C LYS A 31 -6.03 17.41 -2.11
N ASP A 32 -5.16 18.28 -1.63
CA ASP A 32 -3.82 18.49 -2.18
C ASP A 32 -2.78 17.48 -1.66
N PHE A 33 -3.20 16.44 -0.93
CA PHE A 33 -2.29 15.43 -0.43
C PHE A 33 -1.64 14.67 -1.59
N PRO A 34 -0.29 14.53 -1.63
CA PRO A 34 0.37 13.88 -2.76
C PRO A 34 -0.12 12.46 -2.98
N LEU A 35 -0.27 12.08 -4.26
CA LEU A 35 -0.72 10.76 -4.69
C LEU A 35 -2.18 10.42 -4.34
N ARG A 36 -2.97 11.43 -3.97
CA ARG A 36 -4.43 11.34 -4.00
C ARG A 36 -4.92 11.32 -5.45
N TYR A 37 -5.81 10.40 -5.73
CA TYR A 37 -6.51 10.22 -6.98
C TYR A 37 -7.97 10.59 -6.76
N GLU A 38 -8.38 11.73 -7.33
CA GLU A 38 -9.75 12.21 -7.23
C GLU A 38 -10.68 11.40 -8.12
N VAL A 39 -11.81 10.97 -7.56
CA VAL A 39 -12.90 10.34 -8.29
C VAL A 39 -13.88 11.43 -8.74
N PRO A 40 -14.26 11.48 -10.03
CA PRO A 40 -15.21 12.48 -10.54
C PRO A 40 -16.51 12.54 -9.74
N THR A 41 -17.08 13.74 -9.59
CA THR A 41 -18.28 13.99 -8.76
C THR A 41 -19.56 13.32 -9.25
N ASP A 42 -19.59 12.87 -10.50
CA ASP A 42 -20.69 12.10 -11.09
C ASP A 42 -20.59 10.59 -10.85
N GLU A 43 -19.46 10.11 -10.33
CA GLU A 43 -19.30 8.75 -9.84
C GLU A 43 -19.69 8.69 -8.35
N SER A 44 -20.45 7.66 -7.95
CA SER A 44 -20.89 7.45 -6.56
C SER A 44 -19.78 6.92 -5.63
N GLY A 45 -18.53 7.29 -5.90
CA GLY A 45 -17.33 6.78 -5.24
C GLY A 45 -16.70 7.78 -4.27
N TYR A 46 -15.60 7.34 -3.67
CA TYR A 46 -14.71 8.17 -2.86
C TYR A 46 -13.31 8.19 -3.52
N ASP A 47 -12.51 9.19 -3.17
CA ASP A 47 -11.14 9.33 -3.68
C ASP A 47 -10.25 8.18 -3.19
N TRP A 48 -9.09 8.02 -3.84
CA TRP A 48 -8.14 6.96 -3.50
C TRP A 48 -6.77 7.54 -3.22
N TRP A 49 -6.03 6.94 -2.31
CA TRP A 49 -4.59 7.18 -2.19
C TRP A 49 -3.84 6.04 -2.86
N LYS A 50 -3.10 6.34 -3.92
CA LYS A 50 -2.41 5.33 -4.75
C LYS A 50 -0.92 5.59 -4.79
N ALA A 51 -0.14 4.73 -4.16
CA ALA A 51 1.31 4.91 -4.07
C ALA A 51 2.08 3.61 -4.34
N THR A 52 3.27 3.74 -4.91
CA THR A 52 4.25 2.64 -5.00
C THR A 52 5.35 2.88 -3.98
N ILE A 53 5.66 1.88 -3.18
CA ILE A 53 6.57 1.97 -2.02
C ILE A 53 7.65 0.91 -2.17
N GLU A 54 8.91 1.31 -2.03
CA GLU A 54 10.03 0.37 -1.93
C GLU A 54 9.95 -0.38 -0.59
N ILE A 55 9.86 -1.70 -0.65
CA ILE A 55 9.55 -2.54 0.53
C ILE A 55 10.66 -2.45 1.58
N ASP A 56 11.91 -2.46 1.14
CA ASP A 56 13.06 -2.50 2.06
C ASP A 56 13.24 -1.19 2.84
N THR A 57 12.85 -0.06 2.26
CA THR A 57 13.14 1.26 2.83
C THR A 57 11.90 2.01 3.30
N GLY A 58 10.70 1.61 2.85
CA GLY A 58 9.47 2.37 3.05
C GLY A 58 9.45 3.71 2.29
N LYS A 59 10.29 3.85 1.26
CA LYS A 59 10.34 5.06 0.43
C LYS A 59 9.23 5.03 -0.59
N ILE A 60 8.37 6.04 -0.55
CA ILE A 60 7.32 6.25 -1.54
C ILE A 60 7.96 6.80 -2.82
N LEU A 61 7.72 6.13 -3.94
CA LEU A 61 8.12 6.61 -5.25
C LEU A 61 7.29 7.84 -5.63
N GLU A 62 7.91 8.79 -6.32
CA GLU A 62 7.26 10.00 -6.84
C GLU A 62 6.70 10.92 -5.74
N TRP A 63 7.06 10.69 -4.48
CA TRP A 63 6.74 11.62 -3.40
C TRP A 63 7.45 12.97 -3.63
N PRO A 64 6.72 14.11 -3.59
CA PRO A 64 7.33 15.41 -3.85
C PRO A 64 8.39 15.76 -2.80
N LEU A 65 9.59 16.12 -3.26
CA LEU A 65 10.70 16.49 -2.37
C LEU A 65 10.32 17.70 -1.50
N GLY A 66 10.64 17.63 -0.22
CA GLY A 66 10.36 18.69 0.76
C GLY A 66 8.97 18.63 1.37
N LYS A 67 8.06 17.77 0.88
CA LYS A 67 6.72 17.60 1.47
C LYS A 67 6.75 16.59 2.61
N VAL A 68 6.24 16.99 3.77
CA VAL A 68 5.93 16.08 4.88
C VAL A 68 4.46 15.69 4.81
N GLY A 69 4.13 14.47 5.18
CA GLY A 69 2.76 13.96 5.15
C GLY A 69 2.45 13.09 6.36
N LYS A 70 1.19 13.05 6.76
CA LYS A 70 0.69 12.07 7.72
C LYS A 70 -0.77 11.77 7.42
N PHE A 71 -1.16 10.51 7.60
CA PHE A 71 -2.57 10.13 7.60
C PHE A 71 -2.82 8.94 8.53
N TYR A 72 -4.08 8.76 8.90
CA TYR A 72 -4.59 7.58 9.59
C TYR A 72 -6.00 7.34 9.06
N ILE A 73 -6.16 6.31 8.24
CA ILE A 73 -7.41 6.05 7.52
C ILE A 73 -7.90 4.64 7.79
N LYS A 74 -9.21 4.48 7.74
CA LYS A 74 -9.88 3.18 7.81
C LYS A 74 -10.14 2.65 6.40
N VAL A 75 -9.64 1.47 6.11
CA VAL A 75 -9.69 0.82 4.78
C VAL A 75 -11.00 0.08 4.54
N CYS A 76 -11.63 -0.47 5.60
CA CYS A 76 -12.93 -1.15 5.50
C CYS A 76 -13.00 -2.19 4.35
N ASP A 77 -12.00 -3.07 4.26
CA ASP A 77 -11.97 -4.22 3.35
C ASP A 77 -11.92 -3.87 1.85
N GLU A 78 -11.53 -2.64 1.52
CA GLU A 78 -11.47 -2.16 0.12
C GLU A 78 -10.06 -1.79 -0.33
N GLY A 79 -9.05 -2.15 0.46
CA GLY A 79 -7.65 -1.91 0.10
C GLY A 79 -7.21 -2.88 -0.99
N SER A 80 -6.38 -2.40 -1.90
CA SER A 80 -5.71 -3.24 -2.90
C SER A 80 -4.19 -3.09 -2.83
N TYR A 81 -3.49 -4.20 -2.91
CA TYR A 81 -2.06 -4.31 -2.65
C TYR A 81 -1.43 -5.20 -3.72
N PHE A 82 -0.35 -4.73 -4.35
CA PHE A 82 0.29 -5.43 -5.45
C PHE A 82 1.79 -5.52 -5.19
N LEU A 83 2.31 -6.74 -5.11
CA LEU A 83 3.76 -6.98 -5.06
C LEU A 83 4.33 -6.86 -6.47
N LEU A 84 5.35 -6.03 -6.62
CA LEU A 84 5.98 -5.75 -7.90
C LEU A 84 7.46 -6.13 -7.89
N ASP A 85 7.95 -6.64 -9.02
CA ASP A 85 9.37 -6.83 -9.26
C ASP A 85 10.09 -5.50 -9.56
N GLU A 86 11.40 -5.55 -9.82
CA GLU A 86 12.20 -4.36 -10.15
C GLU A 86 11.72 -3.64 -11.42
N SER A 87 11.18 -4.38 -12.39
CA SER A 87 10.62 -3.87 -13.64
C SER A 87 9.18 -3.36 -13.48
N ARG A 88 8.64 -3.36 -12.25
CA ARG A 88 7.26 -2.99 -11.91
C ARG A 88 6.20 -3.93 -12.49
N ASN A 89 6.54 -5.15 -12.85
CA ASN A 89 5.56 -6.18 -13.19
C ASN A 89 4.87 -6.67 -11.92
N ILE A 90 3.56 -6.91 -12.00
CA ILE A 90 2.80 -7.48 -10.89
C ILE A 90 3.15 -8.96 -10.74
N ILE A 91 3.60 -9.34 -9.54
CA ILE A 91 3.94 -10.72 -9.19
C ILE A 91 2.81 -11.37 -8.39
N ALA A 92 2.22 -10.63 -7.46
CA ALA A 92 1.08 -11.08 -6.66
C ALA A 92 0.19 -9.88 -6.30
N ALA A 93 -1.08 -10.16 -6.03
CA ALA A 93 -2.06 -9.13 -5.71
C ALA A 93 -3.04 -9.61 -4.64
N ILE A 94 -3.43 -8.69 -3.77
CA ILE A 94 -4.58 -8.80 -2.88
C ILE A 94 -5.48 -7.62 -3.26
N GLU A 95 -6.67 -7.90 -3.78
CA GLU A 95 -7.58 -6.87 -4.30
C GLU A 95 -8.85 -6.82 -3.45
N ILE A 96 -9.32 -5.60 -3.14
CA ILE A 96 -10.55 -5.33 -2.39
C ILE A 96 -10.62 -6.19 -1.12
N ASN A 97 -9.66 -5.95 -0.21
CA ASN A 97 -9.50 -6.76 1.00
C ASN A 97 -9.05 -5.93 2.20
N TYR A 98 -8.97 -6.60 3.36
CA TYR A 98 -8.32 -6.12 4.56
C TYR A 98 -6.86 -5.72 4.29
N VAL A 99 -6.33 -4.85 5.15
CA VAL A 99 -4.90 -4.52 5.20
C VAL A 99 -4.09 -5.78 5.51
N PRO A 100 -3.13 -6.18 4.65
CA PRO A 100 -2.32 -7.36 4.87
C PRO A 100 -1.55 -7.26 6.18
N ASN A 101 -1.56 -8.35 6.93
CA ASN A 101 -1.08 -8.41 8.29
C ASN A 101 0.42 -8.09 8.34
N ARG A 102 0.76 -7.00 9.04
CA ARG A 102 2.15 -6.56 9.22
C ARG A 102 2.89 -6.23 7.92
N LEU A 103 2.17 -5.92 6.85
CA LEU A 103 2.73 -5.28 5.66
C LEU A 103 2.82 -3.77 5.88
N LEU A 104 1.70 -3.15 6.24
CA LEU A 104 1.57 -1.71 6.44
C LEU A 104 1.36 -1.35 7.92
N PRO A 105 1.95 -0.24 8.41
CA PRO A 105 1.60 0.30 9.74
C PRO A 105 0.13 0.72 9.86
N PRO A 106 -0.49 0.58 11.04
CA PRO A 106 0.07 0.15 12.31
C PRO A 106 -0.08 -1.35 12.58
N ARG A 107 0.66 -1.87 13.56
CA ARG A 107 0.72 -3.33 13.83
C ARG A 107 -0.56 -3.85 14.47
N ASP A 108 -1.22 -2.97 15.21
CA ASP A 108 -2.51 -3.11 15.88
C ASP A 108 -3.63 -2.46 15.05
N GLY A 109 -3.46 -2.37 13.73
CA GLY A 109 -4.52 -1.92 12.82
C GLY A 109 -5.62 -2.96 12.59
N TYR A 110 -5.45 -4.20 13.07
CA TYR A 110 -6.41 -5.31 12.98
C TYR A 110 -6.95 -5.58 11.56
N GLY A 111 -6.19 -5.25 10.51
CA GLY A 111 -6.62 -5.38 9.12
C GLY A 111 -7.48 -4.22 8.60
N ASP A 112 -7.83 -3.25 9.44
CA ASP A 112 -8.77 -2.19 9.12
C ASP A 112 -8.11 -0.82 8.88
N TYR A 113 -6.93 -0.58 9.44
CA TYR A 113 -6.35 0.75 9.49
C TYR A 113 -4.96 0.82 8.87
N VAL A 114 -4.65 1.94 8.23
CA VAL A 114 -3.31 2.30 7.78
C VAL A 114 -2.91 3.66 8.35
N THR A 115 -1.68 3.78 8.85
CA THR A 115 -1.09 5.07 9.25
C THR A 115 0.31 5.23 8.70
N PHE A 116 0.55 6.30 7.93
CA PHE A 116 1.90 6.68 7.52
C PHE A 116 2.30 8.02 8.11
N LYS A 117 3.57 8.11 8.51
CA LYS A 117 4.27 9.35 8.87
C LYS A 117 5.41 9.56 7.88
N ILE A 118 5.17 10.39 6.87
CA ILE A 118 6.02 10.55 5.68
C ILE A 118 6.94 11.76 5.87
N GLN A 119 8.24 11.51 5.75
CA GLN A 119 9.28 12.53 5.86
C GLN A 119 9.45 13.31 4.55
N ALA A 120 10.17 14.44 4.61
CA ALA A 120 10.41 15.32 3.46
C ALA A 120 11.12 14.65 2.26
N ASN A 121 11.77 13.50 2.46
CA ASN A 121 12.42 12.69 1.44
C ASN A 121 11.54 11.54 0.91
N GLY A 122 10.27 11.47 1.33
CA GLY A 122 9.32 10.42 0.93
C GLY A 122 9.41 9.11 1.73
N VAL A 123 10.26 9.03 2.76
CA VAL A 123 10.37 7.83 3.61
C VAL A 123 9.28 7.83 4.66
N ILE A 124 8.57 6.70 4.79
CA ILE A 124 7.61 6.46 5.86
C ILE A 124 8.39 6.11 7.13
N SER A 125 8.48 7.05 8.06
CA SER A 125 9.28 6.92 9.30
C SER A 125 8.85 5.80 10.25
N ASN A 126 7.58 5.38 10.16
CA ASN A 126 7.02 4.27 10.94
C ASN A 126 6.90 2.98 10.13
N TRP A 127 7.54 2.90 8.96
CA TRP A 127 7.63 1.68 8.17
C TRP A 127 8.25 0.55 8.97
N TYR A 128 7.79 -0.68 8.73
CA TYR A 128 8.36 -1.83 9.43
C TYR A 128 9.75 -2.15 8.91
N LYS A 129 10.66 -2.47 9.82
CA LYS A 129 12.00 -2.95 9.46
C LYS A 129 11.95 -4.27 8.66
N ASN A 130 10.96 -5.11 8.94
CA ASN A 130 10.72 -6.37 8.24
C ASN A 130 9.21 -6.51 8.00
N PRO A 131 8.67 -5.92 6.91
CA PRO A 131 7.28 -6.14 6.49
C PRO A 131 7.04 -7.63 6.19
N LEU A 132 5.87 -8.14 6.50
CA LEU A 132 5.49 -9.52 6.14
C LEU A 132 4.69 -9.54 4.84
N LEU A 133 5.00 -10.52 3.98
CA LEU A 133 4.35 -10.75 2.69
C LEU A 133 3.55 -12.06 2.67
N THR A 134 3.34 -12.67 3.83
CA THR A 134 2.75 -14.02 3.95
C THR A 134 1.35 -14.11 3.37
N ASP A 135 0.58 -13.04 3.45
CA ASP A 135 -0.81 -12.99 2.98
C ASP A 135 -0.91 -13.02 1.44
N PHE A 136 0.21 -12.87 0.72
CA PHE A 136 0.27 -13.02 -0.74
C PHE A 136 0.62 -14.44 -1.20
N LEU A 137 0.87 -15.37 -0.28
CA LEU A 137 1.32 -16.73 -0.58
C LEU A 137 0.20 -17.77 -0.62
N ASP A 138 -1.03 -17.36 -0.32
CA ASP A 138 -2.21 -18.22 -0.29
C ASP A 138 -2.84 -18.46 -1.68
#